data_AF-A0A850QYI4-F1
#
_entry.id   AF-A0A850QYI4-F1
#
_cell.length_a   1.000
_cell.length_b   1.000
_cell.length_c   1.000
_cell.angle_alpha   90.00
_cell.angle_beta   90.00
_cell.angle_gamma   90.00
#
_symmetry.space_group_name_H-M   'P 1'
#
loop_
_entity.id
_entity.type
_entity.pdbx_description
1 polymer ?
#
loop_
_entity_poly.entity_id
_entity_poly.type
_entity_poly.pdbx_seq_one_letter_code
_entity_poly.pdbx_strand_id
1 'polypeptide(L)'
;MTNVSTNFLFANLANLREIINLENLNTINTTSIAGMFKNCVSLTNLDLKKFNTTKVVNMNAMFYRCLSLINLDLANFNTVHLSNIPYHLFYKYYNLSHLVLGANTYLNPESNRPNLCRAIALPTVPRPGTKIPGTNRHISSSHWVAISGYQRGQKYSSDELVNLNSHNQTNTYEWDSLPRFTRTIQTHTATRTINIYQPNGEMHTETQTATIFHPMIINNDGTRTYGSWSNANWQKYTLPQIVGYEPSQKEVSVQVISASTSDQTVDIFYNQRSQKVTIQYLDQQNKIVKTQEISGYAGDPLVYRLPAGYQVNEATTNPTTIVANKDNQQTIPAQVQHQSYTRQERKTLTRNIVVHFPNGLQRSYSSNRNFSAQYSD
;
A
#
# COMPACT_ATOMS: atom_id res chain seq x y z
N MET A 1 -7.21 -15.95 -16.77
CA MET A 1 -7.83 -16.10 -15.44
C MET A 1 -9.33 -16.27 -15.62
N THR A 2 -9.83 -17.32 -15.00
CA THR A 2 -11.11 -18.00 -15.23
C THR A 2 -12.31 -17.14 -14.86
N ASN A 3 -13.37 -17.35 -15.63
CA ASN A 3 -14.74 -16.86 -15.49
C ASN A 3 -15.28 -17.06 -14.06
N VAL A 4 -15.01 -16.10 -13.16
CA VAL A 4 -15.71 -16.05 -11.87
C VAL A 4 -17.14 -15.65 -12.21
N SER A 5 -18.08 -16.57 -12.01
CA SER A 5 -19.50 -16.24 -12.10
C SER A 5 -19.77 -15.09 -11.13
N THR A 6 -19.90 -13.87 -11.66
CA THR A 6 -20.22 -12.68 -10.86
C THR A 6 -21.70 -12.60 -10.48
N ASN A 7 -22.44 -13.69 -10.72
CA ASN A 7 -23.81 -13.82 -10.30
C ASN A 7 -23.90 -13.72 -8.79
N PHE A 8 -24.85 -12.91 -8.31
CA PHE A 8 -25.16 -12.76 -6.90
C PHE A 8 -23.99 -12.32 -6.00
N LEU A 9 -22.91 -11.75 -6.56
CA LEU A 9 -21.68 -11.44 -5.82
C LEU A 9 -21.92 -10.60 -4.56
N PHE A 10 -22.84 -9.64 -4.60
CA PHE A 10 -23.23 -8.81 -3.46
C PHE A 10 -24.68 -9.06 -3.03
N ALA A 11 -25.32 -10.14 -3.48
CA ALA A 11 -26.73 -10.37 -3.22
C ALA A 11 -27.04 -10.60 -1.73
N ASN A 12 -28.21 -10.10 -1.30
CA ASN A 12 -28.79 -10.25 0.04
C ASN A 12 -27.96 -9.62 1.17
N LEU A 13 -26.99 -8.77 0.84
CA LEU A 13 -26.27 -7.97 1.83
C LEU A 13 -27.15 -6.79 2.26
N ALA A 14 -28.15 -7.07 3.09
CA ALA A 14 -29.20 -6.12 3.44
C ALA A 14 -28.66 -4.84 4.10
N ASN A 15 -27.55 -4.95 4.85
CA ASN A 15 -26.90 -3.82 5.54
C ASN A 15 -25.78 -3.15 4.73
N LEU A 16 -25.49 -3.63 3.51
CA LEU A 16 -24.46 -3.04 2.64
C LEU A 16 -24.90 -1.64 2.21
N ARG A 17 -24.12 -0.62 2.58
CA ARG A 17 -24.41 0.78 2.26
C ARG A 17 -23.65 1.31 1.06
N GLU A 18 -22.48 0.74 0.80
CA GLU A 18 -21.48 1.18 -0.16
C GLU A 18 -20.57 0.00 -0.53
N ILE A 19 -19.99 0.06 -1.72
CA ILE A 19 -18.95 -0.86 -2.18
C ILE A 19 -17.76 -0.01 -2.61
N ILE A 20 -16.65 -0.16 -1.89
CA ILE A 20 -15.40 0.57 -2.16
C ILE A 20 -14.61 -0.22 -3.20
N ASN A 21 -13.94 0.49 -4.12
CA ASN A 21 -13.10 -0.08 -5.17
C ASN A 21 -13.85 -1.05 -6.11
N LEU A 22 -15.14 -0.83 -6.35
CA LEU A 22 -15.93 -1.65 -7.27
C LEU A 22 -15.40 -1.57 -8.71
N GLU A 23 -14.73 -0.48 -9.07
CA GLU A 23 -14.03 -0.28 -10.33
C GLU A 23 -12.93 -1.30 -10.61
N ASN A 24 -12.40 -1.97 -9.57
CA ASN A 24 -11.39 -3.02 -9.71
C ASN A 24 -12.02 -4.38 -10.07
N LEU A 25 -13.35 -4.49 -10.06
CA LEU A 25 -14.03 -5.71 -10.49
C LEU A 25 -13.93 -5.87 -12.01
N ASN A 26 -13.04 -6.77 -12.45
CA ASN A 26 -12.86 -7.05 -13.86
C ASN A 26 -14.04 -7.82 -14.44
N THR A 27 -14.81 -7.16 -15.31
CA THR A 27 -16.02 -7.71 -15.98
C THR A 27 -15.81 -8.00 -17.47
N ILE A 28 -14.59 -7.86 -18.01
CA ILE A 28 -14.33 -7.90 -19.46
C ILE A 28 -14.68 -9.24 -20.15
N ASN A 29 -14.67 -10.33 -19.38
CA ASN A 29 -14.97 -11.68 -19.85
C ASN A 29 -16.23 -12.27 -19.20
N THR A 30 -16.97 -11.45 -18.46
CA THR A 30 -18.16 -11.90 -17.74
C THR A 30 -19.30 -12.14 -18.71
N THR A 31 -19.89 -13.34 -18.65
CA THR A 31 -21.09 -13.67 -19.43
C THR A 31 -22.39 -13.49 -18.64
N SER A 32 -22.31 -13.39 -17.31
CA SER A 32 -23.49 -13.25 -16.45
C SER A 32 -23.20 -12.41 -15.19
N ILE A 33 -24.04 -11.40 -14.95
CA ILE A 33 -24.06 -10.52 -13.75
C ILE A 33 -25.40 -10.62 -13.00
N ALA A 34 -26.11 -11.73 -13.19
CA ALA A 34 -27.45 -11.94 -12.67
C ALA A 34 -27.47 -11.77 -11.15
N GLY A 35 -28.40 -10.95 -10.67
CA GLY A 35 -28.65 -10.72 -9.26
C GLY A 35 -27.48 -10.12 -8.48
N MET A 36 -26.47 -9.54 -9.14
CA MET A 36 -25.25 -9.08 -8.48
C MET A 36 -25.50 -8.20 -7.25
N PHE A 37 -26.49 -7.30 -7.27
CA PHE A 37 -26.86 -6.42 -6.15
C PHE A 37 -28.28 -6.72 -5.60
N LYS A 38 -28.82 -7.91 -5.91
CA LYS A 38 -30.17 -8.32 -5.50
C LYS A 38 -30.34 -8.17 -3.97
N ASN A 39 -31.43 -7.56 -3.52
CA ASN A 39 -31.76 -7.37 -2.10
C ASN A 39 -30.72 -6.55 -1.28
N CYS A 40 -29.88 -5.73 -1.92
CA CYS A 40 -29.04 -4.74 -1.21
C CYS A 40 -29.90 -3.54 -0.76
N VAL A 41 -30.78 -3.76 0.21
CA VAL A 41 -31.83 -2.79 0.57
C VAL A 41 -31.29 -1.48 1.14
N SER A 42 -30.10 -1.48 1.77
CA SER A 42 -29.45 -0.29 2.33
C SER A 42 -28.40 0.36 1.42
N LEU A 43 -28.17 -0.15 0.20
CA LEU A 43 -27.15 0.37 -0.71
C LEU A 43 -27.59 1.75 -1.23
N THR A 44 -26.79 2.79 -0.97
CA THR A 44 -27.15 4.19 -1.30
C THR A 44 -26.33 4.79 -2.42
N ASN A 45 -25.17 4.17 -2.71
CA ASN A 45 -24.28 4.55 -3.80
C ASN A 45 -23.78 3.32 -4.54
N LEU A 46 -23.66 3.43 -5.86
CA LEU A 46 -23.18 2.35 -6.72
C LEU A 46 -22.54 2.96 -7.97
N ASP A 47 -21.23 2.79 -8.11
CA ASP A 47 -20.48 3.22 -9.30
C ASP A 47 -20.26 2.02 -10.24
N LEU A 48 -20.86 2.08 -11.44
CA LEU A 48 -20.77 1.03 -12.46
C LEU A 48 -19.94 1.46 -13.68
N LYS A 49 -19.24 2.60 -13.62
CA LYS A 49 -18.60 3.19 -14.81
C LYS A 49 -17.55 2.29 -15.46
N LYS A 50 -16.92 1.38 -14.73
CA LYS A 50 -15.92 0.44 -15.29
C LYS A 50 -16.49 -0.91 -15.71
N PHE A 51 -17.80 -1.13 -15.57
CA PHE A 51 -18.42 -2.38 -16.00
C PHE A 51 -18.40 -2.51 -17.52
N ASN A 52 -17.88 -3.63 -18.02
CA ASN A 52 -17.96 -4.02 -19.42
C ASN A 52 -19.02 -5.10 -19.57
N THR A 53 -20.10 -4.77 -20.28
CA THR A 53 -21.25 -5.67 -20.47
C THR A 53 -21.36 -6.23 -21.89
N THR A 54 -20.37 -5.98 -22.75
CA THR A 54 -20.40 -6.37 -24.17
C THR A 54 -20.47 -7.88 -24.43
N LYS A 55 -20.13 -8.71 -23.43
CA LYS A 55 -20.23 -10.18 -23.46
C LYS A 55 -21.31 -10.73 -22.53
N VAL A 56 -21.98 -9.86 -21.77
CA VAL A 56 -22.95 -10.27 -20.75
C VAL A 56 -24.24 -10.65 -21.46
N VAL A 57 -24.65 -11.91 -21.35
CA VAL A 57 -25.92 -12.41 -21.91
C VAL A 57 -27.02 -12.54 -20.86
N ASN A 58 -26.69 -12.40 -19.57
CA ASN A 58 -27.65 -12.50 -18.47
C ASN A 58 -27.37 -11.47 -17.37
N MET A 59 -28.34 -10.59 -17.12
CA MET A 59 -28.31 -9.59 -16.05
C MET A 59 -29.63 -9.57 -15.24
N ASN A 60 -30.32 -10.70 -15.20
CA ASN A 60 -31.60 -10.84 -14.51
C ASN A 60 -31.51 -10.40 -13.05
N ALA A 61 -32.51 -9.65 -12.58
CA ALA A 61 -32.68 -9.23 -11.18
C ALA A 61 -31.47 -8.51 -10.56
N MET A 62 -30.59 -7.91 -11.36
CA MET A 62 -29.35 -7.29 -10.87
C MET A 62 -29.59 -6.25 -9.78
N PHE A 63 -30.67 -5.45 -9.88
CA PHE A 63 -31.06 -4.43 -8.90
C PHE A 63 -32.40 -4.71 -8.20
N TYR A 64 -32.84 -5.97 -8.20
CA TYR A 64 -34.09 -6.35 -7.53
C TYR A 64 -34.08 -5.95 -6.05
N ARG A 65 -35.07 -5.17 -5.61
CA ARG A 65 -35.20 -4.66 -4.24
C ARG A 65 -33.99 -3.85 -3.71
N CYS A 66 -33.28 -3.09 -4.54
CA CYS A 66 -32.27 -2.11 -4.08
C CYS A 66 -32.93 -0.83 -3.50
N LEU A 67 -33.69 -0.94 -2.41
CA LEU A 67 -34.65 0.10 -1.98
C LEU A 67 -34.06 1.48 -1.64
N SER A 68 -32.79 1.56 -1.22
CA SER A 68 -32.16 2.84 -0.83
C SER A 68 -31.39 3.53 -1.95
N LEU A 69 -31.24 2.87 -3.10
CA LEU A 69 -30.53 3.45 -4.24
C LEU A 69 -31.51 4.39 -4.97
N ILE A 70 -31.13 5.64 -5.17
CA ILE A 70 -32.03 6.65 -5.79
C ILE A 70 -31.58 7.03 -7.21
N ASN A 71 -30.31 6.74 -7.51
CA ASN A 71 -29.63 7.05 -8.76
C ASN A 71 -29.07 5.76 -9.33
N LEU A 72 -29.20 5.57 -10.64
CA LEU A 72 -28.52 4.49 -11.34
C LEU A 72 -27.96 4.99 -12.66
N ASP A 73 -26.65 4.83 -12.83
CA ASP A 73 -25.95 5.16 -14.06
C ASP A 73 -25.60 3.88 -14.82
N LEU A 74 -26.24 3.69 -15.98
CA LEU A 74 -26.00 2.57 -16.90
C LEU A 74 -25.41 3.07 -18.23
N ALA A 75 -24.75 4.23 -18.27
CA ALA A 75 -24.23 4.81 -19.52
C ALA A 75 -23.29 3.87 -20.29
N ASN A 76 -22.55 3.00 -19.59
CA ASN A 76 -21.61 2.04 -20.19
C ASN A 76 -22.22 0.65 -20.43
N PHE A 77 -23.52 0.46 -20.19
CA PHE A 77 -24.17 -0.82 -20.43
C PHE A 77 -24.52 -1.00 -21.90
N ASN A 78 -24.27 -2.19 -22.43
CA ASN A 78 -24.69 -2.61 -23.75
C ASN A 78 -25.71 -3.73 -23.58
N THR A 79 -26.96 -3.47 -23.95
CA THR A 79 -28.07 -4.44 -23.87
C THR A 79 -28.60 -4.82 -25.24
N VAL A 80 -28.12 -4.20 -26.32
CA VAL A 80 -28.64 -4.40 -27.69
C VAL A 80 -28.39 -5.81 -28.22
N HIS A 81 -27.38 -6.50 -27.68
CA HIS A 81 -26.99 -7.85 -28.09
C HIS A 81 -27.66 -8.96 -27.26
N LEU A 82 -28.48 -8.60 -26.25
CA LEU A 82 -29.12 -9.57 -25.39
C LEU A 82 -30.20 -10.34 -26.16
N SER A 83 -30.03 -11.66 -26.24
CA SER A 83 -31.02 -12.58 -26.82
C SER A 83 -32.18 -12.90 -25.87
N ASN A 84 -32.09 -12.49 -24.60
CA ASN A 84 -33.14 -12.63 -23.61
C ASN A 84 -33.29 -11.31 -22.85
N ILE A 85 -34.53 -10.85 -22.72
CA ILE A 85 -34.88 -9.66 -21.93
C ILE A 85 -34.47 -9.89 -20.46
N PRO A 86 -33.77 -8.94 -19.80
CA PRO A 86 -33.43 -9.04 -18.38
C PRO A 86 -34.67 -9.13 -17.47
N TYR A 87 -35.05 -10.29 -16.97
CA TYR A 87 -36.19 -10.41 -16.05
C TYR A 87 -35.91 -9.72 -14.71
N HIS A 88 -36.86 -8.96 -14.19
CA HIS A 88 -36.85 -8.32 -12.87
C HIS A 88 -35.70 -7.36 -12.60
N LEU A 89 -35.07 -6.80 -13.64
CA LEU A 89 -33.90 -5.92 -13.50
C LEU A 89 -34.10 -4.82 -12.44
N PHE A 90 -35.29 -4.18 -12.44
CA PHE A 90 -35.69 -3.13 -11.49
C PHE A 90 -36.93 -3.51 -10.64
N TYR A 91 -37.32 -4.78 -10.61
CA TYR A 91 -38.57 -5.14 -9.94
C TYR A 91 -38.49 -4.85 -8.43
N LYS A 92 -39.54 -4.20 -7.91
CA LYS A 92 -39.62 -3.65 -6.53
C LYS A 92 -38.52 -2.63 -6.18
N TYR A 93 -37.99 -1.91 -7.17
CA TYR A 93 -37.02 -0.84 -6.96
C TYR A 93 -37.70 0.54 -6.90
N TYR A 94 -38.40 0.81 -5.79
CA TYR A 94 -39.39 1.89 -5.70
C TYR A 94 -38.86 3.31 -5.69
N ASN A 95 -37.59 3.53 -5.33
CA ASN A 95 -37.04 4.86 -5.08
C ASN A 95 -36.09 5.36 -6.19
N LEU A 96 -35.94 4.61 -7.28
CA LEU A 96 -35.16 5.05 -8.44
C LEU A 96 -35.83 6.28 -9.06
N SER A 97 -35.20 7.44 -8.91
CA SER A 97 -35.72 8.74 -9.38
C SER A 97 -34.78 9.46 -10.35
N HIS A 98 -33.59 8.88 -10.59
CA HIS A 98 -32.61 9.36 -11.55
C HIS A 98 -31.95 8.17 -12.25
N LEU A 99 -32.03 8.14 -13.57
CA LEU A 99 -31.55 7.03 -14.41
C LEU A 99 -30.76 7.58 -15.60
N VAL A 100 -29.56 7.06 -15.80
CA VAL A 100 -28.76 7.34 -17.01
C VAL A 100 -28.73 6.09 -17.86
N LEU A 101 -29.09 6.22 -19.14
CA LEU A 101 -29.02 5.16 -20.14
C LEU A 101 -28.03 5.56 -21.23
N GLY A 102 -27.13 4.66 -21.59
CA GLY A 102 -26.18 4.88 -22.67
C GLY A 102 -26.81 4.72 -24.05
N ALA A 103 -26.06 5.08 -25.09
CA ALA A 103 -26.51 4.95 -26.48
C ALA A 103 -26.92 3.51 -26.87
N ASN A 104 -26.37 2.50 -26.20
CA ASN A 104 -26.63 1.07 -26.44
C ASN A 104 -27.37 0.40 -25.27
N THR A 105 -28.02 1.18 -24.41
CA THR A 105 -28.70 0.68 -23.20
C THR A 105 -30.22 0.74 -23.34
N TYR A 106 -30.78 -0.23 -24.05
CA TYR A 106 -32.23 -0.44 -24.12
C TYR A 106 -32.71 -1.29 -22.94
N LEU A 107 -33.74 -0.83 -22.24
CA LEU A 107 -34.31 -1.59 -21.13
C LEU A 107 -35.13 -2.78 -21.64
N ASN A 108 -35.79 -2.63 -22.78
CA ASN A 108 -36.52 -3.71 -23.45
C ASN A 108 -36.06 -3.89 -24.91
N PRO A 109 -34.92 -4.57 -25.16
CA PRO A 109 -34.34 -4.67 -26.50
C PRO A 109 -35.15 -5.53 -27.50
N GLU A 110 -36.07 -6.40 -27.04
CA GLU A 110 -36.98 -7.16 -27.91
C GLU A 110 -38.40 -6.56 -27.89
N SER A 111 -38.72 -5.68 -28.86
CA SER A 111 -40.06 -5.09 -29.00
C SER A 111 -41.14 -6.07 -29.49
N ASN A 112 -40.77 -7.28 -29.92
CA ASN A 112 -41.64 -8.19 -30.67
C ASN A 112 -42.30 -9.31 -29.83
N ARG A 113 -42.31 -9.21 -28.49
CA ARG A 113 -42.98 -10.21 -27.62
C ARG A 113 -43.99 -9.55 -26.66
N PRO A 114 -45.21 -9.24 -27.14
CA PRO A 114 -46.20 -8.44 -26.39
C PRO A 114 -46.81 -9.12 -25.15
N ASN A 115 -46.52 -10.41 -24.89
CA ASN A 115 -47.25 -11.22 -23.90
C ASN A 115 -46.44 -11.70 -22.68
N LEU A 116 -45.21 -11.22 -22.45
CA LEU A 116 -44.48 -11.48 -21.21
C LEU A 116 -44.71 -10.34 -20.21
N CYS A 117 -45.80 -10.46 -19.46
CA CYS A 117 -46.19 -9.59 -18.36
C CYS A 117 -45.00 -9.08 -17.51
N ARG A 118 -44.86 -7.75 -17.41
CA ARG A 118 -44.34 -7.01 -16.23
C ARG A 118 -42.94 -7.39 -15.71
N ALA A 119 -42.08 -8.00 -16.50
CA ALA A 119 -40.79 -8.48 -16.01
C ALA A 119 -39.77 -7.35 -15.78
N ILE A 120 -39.72 -6.32 -16.63
CA ILE A 120 -38.90 -5.12 -16.44
C ILE A 120 -39.85 -3.96 -16.15
N ALA A 121 -39.86 -3.48 -14.91
CA ALA A 121 -40.68 -2.35 -14.51
C ALA A 121 -39.81 -1.33 -13.80
N LEU A 122 -39.63 -0.17 -14.41
CA LEU A 122 -39.24 1.02 -13.66
C LEU A 122 -40.33 1.33 -12.62
N PRO A 123 -39.97 1.94 -11.48
CA PRO A 123 -40.98 2.30 -10.49
C PRO A 123 -41.96 3.31 -11.08
N THR A 124 -43.25 3.10 -10.81
CA THR A 124 -44.28 4.08 -11.09
C THR A 124 -43.91 5.38 -10.39
N VAL A 125 -43.87 6.47 -11.17
CA VAL A 125 -43.62 7.80 -10.61
C VAL A 125 -44.78 8.16 -9.67
N PRO A 126 -44.51 8.58 -8.42
CA PRO A 126 -45.56 8.91 -7.47
C PRO A 126 -46.44 10.07 -7.95
N ARG A 127 -47.62 10.26 -7.34
CA ARG A 127 -48.53 11.37 -7.68
C ARG A 127 -47.88 12.74 -7.42
N PRO A 128 -48.33 13.81 -8.12
CA PRO A 128 -47.86 15.17 -7.87
C PRO A 128 -48.00 15.56 -6.39
N GLY A 129 -47.06 16.35 -5.89
CA GLY A 129 -46.97 16.75 -4.48
C GLY A 129 -46.34 15.68 -3.57
N THR A 130 -46.04 14.48 -4.06
CA THR A 130 -45.29 13.49 -3.26
C THR A 130 -43.85 13.97 -3.05
N LYS A 131 -43.39 14.01 -1.80
CA LYS A 131 -41.98 14.30 -1.49
C LYS A 131 -41.09 13.14 -1.92
N ILE A 132 -40.02 13.43 -2.66
CA ILE A 132 -39.02 12.44 -3.03
C ILE A 132 -38.10 12.17 -1.83
N PRO A 133 -38.02 10.93 -1.31
CA PRO A 133 -37.19 10.60 -0.15
C PRO A 133 -35.74 11.10 -0.27
N GLY A 134 -35.19 11.65 0.81
CA GLY A 134 -33.82 12.18 0.83
C GLY A 134 -33.62 13.49 0.07
N THR A 135 -34.69 14.16 -0.36
CA THR A 135 -34.61 15.46 -1.05
C THR A 135 -35.70 16.43 -0.59
N ASN A 136 -35.55 17.71 -0.92
CA ASN A 136 -36.58 18.75 -0.74
C ASN A 136 -37.52 18.88 -1.95
N ARG A 137 -37.43 17.94 -2.91
CA ARG A 137 -38.21 17.98 -4.15
C ARG A 137 -39.56 17.33 -3.97
N HIS A 138 -40.53 17.87 -4.68
CA HIS A 138 -41.85 17.26 -4.83
C HIS A 138 -42.09 16.91 -6.29
N ILE A 139 -42.75 15.79 -6.51
CA ILE A 139 -43.17 15.40 -7.85
C ILE A 139 -44.08 16.50 -8.43
N SER A 140 -43.72 17.01 -9.62
CA SER A 140 -44.53 17.99 -10.36
C SER A 140 -45.50 17.29 -11.31
N SER A 141 -45.11 16.13 -11.85
CA SER A 141 -46.02 15.25 -12.60
C SER A 141 -45.62 13.77 -12.46
N SER A 142 -46.57 12.85 -12.60
CA SER A 142 -46.33 11.39 -12.51
C SER A 142 -45.57 10.83 -13.73
N HIS A 143 -44.53 11.52 -14.19
CA HIS A 143 -43.73 11.14 -15.36
C HIS A 143 -42.24 11.23 -15.06
N TRP A 144 -41.48 10.42 -15.77
CA TRP A 144 -40.07 10.67 -16.02
C TRP A 144 -39.93 11.81 -17.01
N VAL A 145 -38.88 12.62 -16.90
CA VAL A 145 -38.52 13.66 -17.88
C VAL A 145 -37.08 13.46 -18.34
N ALA A 146 -36.85 13.52 -19.65
CA ALA A 146 -35.50 13.53 -20.20
C ALA A 146 -34.86 14.90 -19.91
N ILE A 147 -33.83 14.95 -19.06
CA ILE A 147 -33.16 16.22 -18.71
C ILE A 147 -31.94 16.52 -19.60
N SER A 148 -31.47 15.51 -20.35
CA SER A 148 -30.37 15.59 -21.31
C SER A 148 -30.60 14.61 -22.48
N GLY A 149 -29.88 14.82 -23.59
CA GLY A 149 -29.85 13.91 -24.74
C GLY A 149 -31.11 13.95 -25.61
N TYR A 150 -31.45 12.79 -26.20
CA TYR A 150 -32.58 12.63 -27.13
C TYR A 150 -33.90 13.03 -26.48
N GLN A 151 -34.72 13.84 -27.18
CA GLN A 151 -36.02 14.32 -26.73
C GLN A 151 -35.99 15.01 -25.34
N ARG A 152 -34.95 15.80 -25.07
CA ARG A 152 -34.86 16.61 -23.84
C ARG A 152 -36.14 17.41 -23.57
N GLY A 153 -36.67 17.28 -22.36
CA GLY A 153 -37.93 17.87 -21.90
C GLY A 153 -39.15 16.97 -22.09
N GLN A 154 -39.05 15.93 -22.91
CA GLN A 154 -40.12 14.96 -23.11
C GLN A 154 -40.40 14.19 -21.83
N LYS A 155 -41.69 13.93 -21.61
CA LYS A 155 -42.20 13.14 -20.48
C LYS A 155 -42.52 11.73 -20.91
N TYR A 156 -42.27 10.78 -20.01
CA TYR A 156 -42.53 9.37 -20.21
C TYR A 156 -43.17 8.77 -18.95
N SER A 157 -44.21 7.99 -19.12
CA SER A 157 -44.58 6.98 -18.12
C SER A 157 -43.45 5.96 -17.96
N SER A 158 -43.49 5.19 -16.87
CA SER A 158 -42.50 4.12 -16.64
C SER A 158 -42.50 3.08 -17.76
N ASP A 159 -43.67 2.78 -18.32
CA ASP A 159 -43.81 1.81 -19.41
C ASP A 159 -43.29 2.37 -20.73
N GLU A 160 -43.57 3.64 -21.05
CA GLU A 160 -43.01 4.29 -22.25
C GLU A 160 -41.47 4.34 -22.18
N LEU A 161 -40.91 4.66 -21.02
CA LEU A 161 -39.44 4.74 -20.86
C LEU A 161 -38.78 3.37 -20.94
N VAL A 162 -39.39 2.31 -20.40
CA VAL A 162 -38.88 0.93 -20.55
C VAL A 162 -38.83 0.50 -22.02
N ASN A 163 -39.79 0.94 -22.83
CA ASN A 163 -39.90 0.57 -24.24
C ASN A 163 -39.21 1.56 -25.20
N LEU A 164 -38.47 2.53 -24.68
CA LEU A 164 -37.77 3.53 -25.48
C LEU A 164 -36.47 2.96 -26.07
N ASN A 165 -36.51 2.54 -27.34
CA ASN A 165 -35.38 1.93 -28.05
C ASN A 165 -34.79 2.82 -29.17
N SER A 166 -35.19 4.09 -29.24
CA SER A 166 -34.82 5.01 -30.33
C SER A 166 -33.69 5.99 -29.98
N HIS A 167 -33.17 5.95 -28.75
CA HIS A 167 -32.10 6.86 -28.33
C HIS A 167 -30.73 6.37 -28.85
N ASN A 168 -29.95 7.27 -29.46
CA ASN A 168 -28.63 6.98 -30.04
C ASN A 168 -27.47 7.67 -29.31
N GLN A 169 -27.75 8.25 -28.14
CA GLN A 169 -26.81 8.96 -27.29
C GLN A 169 -27.11 8.65 -25.83
N THR A 170 -26.20 9.04 -24.93
CA THR A 170 -26.45 8.94 -23.49
C THR A 170 -27.52 9.93 -23.07
N ASN A 171 -28.55 9.43 -22.42
CA ASN A 171 -29.70 10.20 -21.94
C ASN A 171 -29.82 10.09 -20.43
N THR A 172 -30.26 11.17 -19.79
CA THR A 172 -30.57 11.19 -18.36
C THR A 172 -32.04 11.47 -18.15
N TYR A 173 -32.69 10.62 -17.37
CA TYR A 173 -34.10 10.68 -17.04
C TYR A 173 -34.26 10.86 -15.54
N GLU A 174 -35.20 11.71 -15.15
CA GLU A 174 -35.53 11.94 -13.74
C GLU A 174 -37.02 11.94 -13.52
N TRP A 175 -37.48 11.61 -12.32
CA TRP A 175 -38.85 11.96 -11.93
C TRP A 175 -39.06 13.46 -12.07
N ASP A 176 -40.09 13.86 -12.81
CA ASP A 176 -40.44 15.26 -13.00
C ASP A 176 -40.77 15.87 -11.65
N SER A 177 -39.92 16.82 -11.22
CA SER A 177 -39.93 17.36 -9.88
C SER A 177 -39.43 18.78 -9.84
N LEU A 178 -39.85 19.52 -8.82
CA LEU A 178 -39.41 20.88 -8.53
C LEU A 178 -38.79 20.95 -7.11
N PRO A 179 -37.59 21.53 -6.94
CA PRO A 179 -36.63 21.84 -8.01
C PRO A 179 -36.24 20.60 -8.82
N ARG A 180 -35.73 20.79 -10.04
CA ARG A 180 -35.10 19.69 -10.78
C ARG A 180 -33.98 19.08 -9.94
N PHE A 181 -33.77 17.78 -10.06
CA PHE A 181 -32.71 17.13 -9.30
C PHE A 181 -31.36 17.68 -9.75
N THR A 182 -30.44 17.83 -8.81
CA THR A 182 -29.02 17.93 -9.13
C THR A 182 -28.26 17.28 -7.98
N ARG A 183 -28.36 15.95 -7.85
CA ARG A 183 -27.47 15.21 -6.94
C ARG A 183 -26.19 14.93 -7.68
N THR A 184 -25.11 15.48 -7.14
CA THR A 184 -23.75 15.18 -7.57
C THR A 184 -23.04 14.47 -6.43
N ILE A 185 -22.12 13.58 -6.76
CA ILE A 185 -21.22 12.96 -5.78
C ILE A 185 -19.92 13.73 -5.90
N GLN A 186 -19.45 14.29 -4.78
CA GLN A 186 -18.10 14.81 -4.69
C GLN A 186 -17.21 13.71 -4.13
N THR A 187 -16.10 13.47 -4.81
CA THR A 187 -15.10 12.47 -4.45
C THR A 187 -13.82 13.17 -4.03
N HIS A 188 -13.12 12.58 -3.08
CA HIS A 188 -11.77 12.95 -2.73
C HIS A 188 -10.90 11.68 -2.69
N THR A 189 -9.81 11.69 -3.43
CA THR A 189 -8.88 10.56 -3.53
C THR A 189 -7.54 11.00 -2.98
N ALA A 190 -6.97 10.17 -2.13
CA ALA A 190 -5.62 10.37 -1.60
C ALA A 190 -4.81 9.09 -1.80
N THR A 191 -3.53 9.27 -2.15
CA THR A 191 -2.55 8.21 -2.34
C THR A 191 -1.39 8.36 -1.36
N ARG A 192 -1.04 7.27 -0.69
CA ARG A 192 0.20 7.14 0.05
C ARG A 192 1.19 6.29 -0.74
N THR A 193 2.36 6.86 -1.00
CA THR A 193 3.48 6.19 -1.65
C THR A 193 4.51 5.82 -0.59
N ILE A 194 4.81 4.54 -0.45
CA ILE A 194 5.79 4.02 0.49
C ILE A 194 7.02 3.63 -0.33
N ASN A 195 8.09 4.44 -0.25
CA ASN A 195 9.35 4.14 -0.90
C ASN A 195 10.27 3.39 0.07
N ILE A 196 10.78 2.25 -0.36
CA ILE A 196 11.60 1.36 0.42
C ILE A 196 12.97 1.28 -0.25
N TYR A 197 13.93 1.99 0.32
CA TYR A 197 15.32 2.02 -0.13
C TYR A 197 16.05 0.82 0.46
N GLN A 198 16.39 -0.12 -0.41
CA GLN A 198 17.06 -1.36 -0.04
C GLN A 198 18.58 -1.19 0.04
N PRO A 199 19.28 -2.09 0.77
CA PRO A 199 20.73 -2.02 0.92
C PRO A 199 21.54 -2.17 -0.37
N ASN A 200 20.98 -2.82 -1.39
CA ASN A 200 21.61 -2.97 -2.71
C ASN A 200 21.51 -1.69 -3.56
N GLY A 201 20.88 -0.63 -3.04
CA GLY A 201 20.63 0.62 -3.74
C GLY A 201 19.35 0.63 -4.58
N GLU A 202 18.62 -0.49 -4.66
CA GLU A 202 17.32 -0.54 -5.34
C GLU A 202 16.23 0.10 -4.47
N MET A 203 15.26 0.71 -5.13
CA MET A 203 14.08 1.27 -4.48
C MET A 203 12.85 0.47 -4.89
N HIS A 204 12.12 -0.04 -3.90
CA HIS A 204 10.80 -0.62 -4.10
C HIS A 204 9.75 0.40 -3.69
N THR A 205 8.64 0.45 -4.44
CA THR A 205 7.55 1.37 -4.14
C THR A 205 6.26 0.60 -3.99
N GLU A 206 5.57 0.87 -2.89
CA GLU A 206 4.23 0.35 -2.61
C GLU A 206 3.25 1.51 -2.53
N THR A 207 2.14 1.42 -3.24
CA THR A 207 1.13 2.49 -3.27
C THR A 207 -0.17 2.03 -2.64
N GLN A 208 -0.76 2.92 -1.83
CA GLN A 208 -2.06 2.72 -1.22
C GLN A 208 -2.94 3.89 -1.60
N THR A 209 -3.98 3.62 -2.38
CA THR A 209 -4.95 4.64 -2.80
C THR A 209 -6.29 4.37 -2.15
N ALA A 210 -6.92 5.42 -1.64
CA ALA A 210 -8.25 5.35 -1.07
C ALA A 210 -9.06 6.58 -1.49
N THR A 211 -10.32 6.33 -1.84
CA THR A 211 -11.28 7.36 -2.26
C THR A 211 -12.43 7.40 -1.28
N ILE A 212 -12.73 8.59 -0.79
CA ILE A 212 -13.96 8.88 -0.05
C ILE A 212 -14.89 9.70 -0.93
N PHE A 213 -16.18 9.66 -0.65
CA PHE A 213 -17.16 10.49 -1.34
C PHE A 213 -18.25 10.97 -0.42
N HIS A 214 -18.91 12.06 -0.80
CA HIS A 214 -20.15 12.50 -0.14
C HIS A 214 -21.16 12.99 -1.17
N PRO A 215 -22.47 12.83 -0.89
CA PRO A 215 -23.49 13.40 -1.75
C PRO A 215 -23.60 14.91 -1.53
N MET A 216 -23.69 15.66 -2.62
CA MET A 216 -24.02 17.08 -2.64
C MET A 216 -25.38 17.27 -3.31
N ILE A 217 -26.24 18.07 -2.70
CA ILE A 217 -27.55 18.45 -3.22
C ILE A 217 -27.56 19.97 -3.41
N ILE A 218 -27.97 20.43 -4.59
CA ILE A 218 -28.21 21.85 -4.86
C ILE A 218 -29.68 22.17 -4.55
N ASN A 219 -29.91 23.10 -3.62
CA ASN A 219 -31.23 23.53 -3.15
C ASN A 219 -31.87 24.56 -4.10
N ASN A 220 -33.17 24.82 -3.88
CA ASN A 220 -34.01 25.75 -4.65
C ASN A 220 -33.47 27.19 -4.71
N ASP A 221 -32.75 27.63 -3.67
CA ASP A 221 -32.15 28.97 -3.54
C ASP A 221 -30.70 29.03 -4.06
N GLY A 222 -30.21 27.95 -4.67
CA GLY A 222 -28.82 27.81 -5.12
C GLY A 222 -27.83 27.39 -4.02
N THR A 223 -28.28 27.23 -2.77
CA THR A 223 -27.42 26.75 -1.67
C THR A 223 -27.09 25.27 -1.83
N ARG A 224 -25.99 24.80 -1.21
CA ARG A 224 -25.54 23.41 -1.27
C ARG A 224 -25.73 22.73 0.07
N THR A 225 -26.30 21.53 0.07
CA THR A 225 -26.34 20.65 1.25
C THR A 225 -25.46 19.44 1.01
N TYR A 226 -24.72 19.07 2.04
CA TYR A 226 -23.69 18.03 1.97
C TYR A 226 -24.05 16.90 2.93
N GLY A 227 -24.06 15.67 2.41
CA GLY A 227 -24.13 14.48 3.27
C GLY A 227 -22.78 14.17 3.90
N SER A 228 -22.76 13.19 4.80
CA SER A 228 -21.53 12.68 5.39
C SER A 228 -20.64 12.01 4.35
N TRP A 229 -19.32 12.16 4.53
CA TRP A 229 -18.33 11.41 3.77
C TRP A 229 -18.41 9.92 4.08
N SER A 230 -18.12 9.10 3.07
CA SER A 230 -17.83 7.69 3.26
C SER A 230 -16.53 7.48 4.03
N ASN A 231 -16.37 6.28 4.59
CA ASN A 231 -15.18 5.92 5.36
C ASN A 231 -14.24 5.09 4.48
N ALA A 232 -13.00 5.53 4.36
CA ALA A 232 -11.92 4.74 3.76
C ALA A 232 -10.65 4.91 4.60
N ASN A 233 -9.73 3.94 4.50
CA ASN A 233 -8.43 4.03 5.17
C ASN A 233 -7.35 3.32 4.35
N TRP A 234 -6.12 3.83 4.44
CA TRP A 234 -4.94 3.09 4.02
C TRP A 234 -4.62 2.04 5.08
N GLN A 235 -4.40 0.80 4.66
CA GLN A 235 -4.12 -0.31 5.56
C GLN A 235 -2.71 -0.21 6.14
N LYS A 236 -2.50 -0.90 7.28
CA LYS A 236 -1.17 -1.11 7.84
C LYS A 236 -0.29 -1.82 6.82
N TYR A 237 0.95 -1.35 6.66
CA TYR A 237 1.98 -1.99 5.85
C TYR A 237 3.12 -2.48 6.73
N THR A 238 3.36 -3.80 6.70
CA THR A 238 4.44 -4.47 7.42
C THR A 238 5.66 -4.62 6.52
N LEU A 239 6.83 -4.25 7.04
CA LEU A 239 8.07 -4.23 6.28
C LEU A 239 8.76 -5.61 6.26
N PRO A 240 9.39 -5.99 5.13
CA PRO A 240 10.13 -7.24 5.04
C PRO A 240 11.33 -7.23 5.99
N GLN A 241 11.66 -8.37 6.61
CA GLN A 241 12.88 -8.47 7.41
C GLN A 241 14.08 -8.74 6.50
N ILE A 242 15.13 -7.92 6.61
CA ILE A 242 16.37 -8.10 5.84
C ILE A 242 17.49 -8.43 6.83
N VAL A 243 18.10 -9.59 6.66
CA VAL A 243 19.17 -10.08 7.56
C VAL A 243 20.35 -9.10 7.57
N GLY A 244 20.71 -8.63 8.76
CA GLY A 244 21.79 -7.65 8.97
C GLY A 244 21.37 -6.18 8.83
N TYR A 245 20.09 -5.88 8.58
CA TYR A 245 19.59 -4.52 8.41
C TYR A 245 18.34 -4.27 9.27
N GLU A 246 18.10 -3.01 9.61
CA GLU A 246 16.89 -2.56 10.30
C GLU A 246 16.28 -1.37 9.54
N PRO A 247 14.97 -1.38 9.26
CA PRO A 247 14.32 -0.26 8.60
C PRO A 247 14.22 0.96 9.53
N SER A 248 14.26 2.16 8.96
CA SER A 248 14.12 3.45 9.69
C SER A 248 12.82 3.56 10.50
N GLN A 249 11.80 2.77 10.15
CA GLN A 249 10.57 2.59 10.91
C GLN A 249 10.13 1.13 10.85
N LYS A 250 9.41 0.63 11.86
CA LYS A 250 9.02 -0.79 11.94
C LYS A 250 7.82 -1.15 11.07
N GLU A 251 6.94 -0.19 10.82
CA GLU A 251 5.72 -0.36 10.04
C GLU A 251 5.19 1.00 9.59
N VAL A 252 4.26 0.98 8.63
CA VAL A 252 3.43 2.14 8.28
C VAL A 252 2.01 1.88 8.80
N SER A 253 1.56 2.69 9.75
CA SER A 253 0.26 2.50 10.42
C SER A 253 -0.95 2.70 9.49
N VAL A 254 -2.09 2.16 9.91
CA VAL A 254 -3.41 2.49 9.33
C VAL A 254 -3.64 4.00 9.41
N GLN A 255 -4.22 4.57 8.35
CA GLN A 255 -4.65 5.96 8.34
C GLN A 255 -6.03 6.12 7.71
N VAL A 256 -6.96 6.69 8.46
CA VAL A 256 -8.30 7.05 7.96
C VAL A 256 -8.18 8.25 7.02
N ILE A 257 -8.91 8.19 5.90
CA ILE A 257 -8.94 9.26 4.91
C ILE A 257 -10.10 10.21 5.20
N SER A 258 -9.82 11.49 5.07
CA SER A 258 -10.77 12.58 5.21
C SER A 258 -10.70 13.51 3.99
N ALA A 259 -11.64 14.44 3.88
CA ALA A 259 -11.70 15.39 2.77
C ALA A 259 -10.47 16.31 2.67
N SER A 260 -9.68 16.42 3.74
CA SER A 260 -8.45 17.22 3.80
C SER A 260 -7.18 16.39 3.69
N THR A 261 -7.27 15.07 3.56
CA THR A 261 -6.09 14.19 3.49
C THR A 261 -5.43 14.35 2.12
N SER A 262 -4.24 14.96 2.05
CA SER A 262 -3.47 15.02 0.81
C SER A 262 -2.74 13.72 0.53
N ASP A 263 -2.17 13.61 -0.67
CA ASP A 263 -1.18 12.58 -0.96
C ASP A 263 -0.01 12.66 0.02
N GLN A 264 0.58 11.50 0.30
CA GLN A 264 1.68 11.36 1.25
C GLN A 264 2.80 10.50 0.66
N THR A 265 4.02 10.84 1.00
CA THR A 265 5.19 10.00 0.72
C THR A 265 5.81 9.58 2.04
N VAL A 266 6.10 8.29 2.17
CA VAL A 266 6.75 7.69 3.33
C VAL A 266 8.01 7.00 2.84
N ASP A 267 9.17 7.56 3.20
CA ASP A 267 10.48 7.03 2.81
C ASP A 267 11.06 6.16 3.93
N ILE A 268 11.46 4.95 3.57
CA ILE A 268 11.95 3.91 4.48
C ILE A 268 13.33 3.48 4.03
N PHE A 269 14.31 3.63 4.90
CA PHE A 269 15.69 3.29 4.63
C PHE A 269 16.09 2.08 5.46
N TYR A 270 16.60 1.04 4.82
CA TYR A 270 17.23 -0.08 5.54
C TYR A 270 18.66 0.28 5.88
N ASN A 271 18.90 0.54 7.16
CA ASN A 271 20.23 0.85 7.68
C ASN A 271 20.91 -0.43 8.16
N GLN A 272 22.23 -0.50 8.00
CA GLN A 272 23.00 -1.62 8.53
C GLN A 272 22.82 -1.71 10.04
N ARG A 273 22.51 -2.90 10.53
CA ARG A 273 22.41 -3.17 11.96
C ARG A 273 23.81 -3.46 12.49
N SER A 274 24.24 -2.70 13.50
CA SER A 274 25.49 -2.98 14.21
C SER A 274 25.42 -4.35 14.88
N GLN A 275 26.46 -5.16 14.68
CA GLN A 275 26.59 -6.51 15.23
C GLN A 275 27.66 -6.49 16.31
N LYS A 276 27.48 -7.33 17.34
CA LYS A 276 28.48 -7.56 18.39
C LYS A 276 29.26 -8.83 18.11
N VAL A 277 30.58 -8.71 18.08
CA VAL A 277 31.53 -9.82 17.93
C VAL A 277 32.33 -9.96 19.22
N THR A 278 32.46 -11.19 19.70
CA THR A 278 33.25 -11.51 20.89
C THR A 278 34.55 -12.19 20.48
N ILE A 279 35.70 -11.62 20.82
CA ILE A 279 37.02 -12.24 20.63
C ILE A 279 37.45 -12.89 21.94
N GLN A 280 37.82 -14.17 21.86
CA GLN A 280 38.41 -14.91 22.98
C GLN A 280 39.90 -15.16 22.68
N TYR A 281 40.76 -14.53 23.48
CA TYR A 281 42.21 -14.73 23.39
C TYR A 281 42.60 -15.98 24.15
N LEU A 282 43.25 -16.92 23.48
CA LEU A 282 43.64 -18.23 23.99
C LEU A 282 45.16 -18.33 24.06
N ASP A 283 45.70 -18.85 25.15
CA ASP A 283 47.13 -19.20 25.23
C ASP A 283 47.46 -20.52 24.51
N GLN A 284 48.73 -20.92 24.53
CA GLN A 284 49.23 -22.15 23.92
C GLN A 284 48.59 -23.43 24.48
N GLN A 285 47.88 -23.37 25.61
CA GLN A 285 47.15 -24.47 26.23
C GLN A 285 45.62 -24.37 26.00
N ASN A 286 45.17 -23.47 25.11
CA ASN A 286 43.76 -23.17 24.84
C ASN A 286 42.98 -22.62 26.04
N LYS A 287 43.65 -22.02 27.03
CA LYS A 287 42.98 -21.33 28.12
C LYS A 287 42.68 -19.90 27.71
N ILE A 288 41.45 -19.44 27.98
CA ILE A 288 41.05 -18.05 27.71
C ILE A 288 41.82 -17.13 28.67
N VAL A 289 42.70 -16.29 28.11
CA VAL A 289 43.47 -15.29 28.86
C VAL A 289 42.76 -13.94 28.91
N LYS A 290 41.91 -13.63 27.92
CA LYS A 290 41.08 -12.42 27.90
C LYS A 290 39.91 -12.56 26.91
N THR A 291 38.84 -11.82 27.15
CA THR A 291 37.74 -11.63 26.19
C THR A 291 37.61 -10.15 25.83
N GLN A 292 37.32 -9.85 24.57
CA GLN A 292 37.04 -8.50 24.08
C GLN A 292 35.74 -8.51 23.26
N GLU A 293 34.80 -7.63 23.60
CA GLU A 293 33.63 -7.35 22.76
C GLU A 293 33.93 -6.18 21.81
N ILE A 294 33.57 -6.35 20.55
CA ILE A 294 33.72 -5.35 19.50
C ILE A 294 32.38 -5.21 18.77
N SER A 295 31.96 -3.99 18.51
CA SER A 295 30.78 -3.73 17.68
C SER A 295 31.20 -3.18 16.32
N GLY A 296 30.53 -3.60 15.26
CA GLY A 296 30.75 -3.09 13.91
C GLY A 296 29.68 -3.56 12.94
N TYR A 297 29.77 -3.14 11.69
CA TYR A 297 28.82 -3.53 10.66
C TYR A 297 29.29 -4.78 9.92
N ALA A 298 28.33 -5.55 9.40
CA ALA A 298 28.63 -6.78 8.70
C ALA A 298 29.47 -6.51 7.45
N GLY A 299 30.61 -7.19 7.32
CA GLY A 299 31.57 -7.00 6.22
C GLY A 299 32.68 -5.97 6.48
N ASP A 300 32.56 -5.12 7.51
CA ASP A 300 33.63 -4.18 7.86
C ASP A 300 34.77 -4.89 8.62
N PRO A 301 36.04 -4.53 8.34
CA PRO A 301 37.18 -4.95 9.16
C PRO A 301 37.04 -4.45 10.60
N LEU A 302 37.07 -5.36 11.56
CA LEU A 302 37.08 -5.02 12.98
C LEU A 302 38.51 -4.87 13.49
N VAL A 303 38.81 -3.72 14.10
CA VAL A 303 40.09 -3.46 14.75
C VAL A 303 40.04 -3.98 16.18
N TYR A 304 40.90 -4.94 16.51
CA TYR A 304 41.05 -5.49 17.85
C TYR A 304 42.39 -5.14 18.48
N ARG A 305 42.50 -5.23 19.81
CA ARG A 305 43.75 -4.94 20.54
C ARG A 305 44.16 -6.16 21.33
N LEU A 306 45.38 -6.62 21.09
CA LEU A 306 45.95 -7.74 21.84
C LEU A 306 45.99 -7.42 23.34
N PRO A 307 45.83 -8.44 24.21
CA PRO A 307 46.10 -8.29 25.64
C PRO A 307 47.52 -7.77 25.89
N ALA A 308 47.70 -6.93 26.91
CA ALA A 308 49.02 -6.39 27.26
C ALA A 308 49.99 -7.53 27.60
N GLY A 309 51.22 -7.47 27.07
CA GLY A 309 52.24 -8.51 27.27
C GLY A 309 52.08 -9.73 26.34
N TYR A 310 51.13 -9.73 25.41
CA TYR A 310 50.92 -10.81 24.45
C TYR A 310 51.16 -10.36 23.00
N GLN A 311 51.67 -11.29 22.18
CA GLN A 311 51.85 -11.17 20.73
C GLN A 311 51.10 -12.29 20.01
N VAL A 312 50.81 -12.09 18.72
CA VAL A 312 50.21 -13.13 17.87
C VAL A 312 51.15 -14.31 17.79
N ASN A 313 50.60 -15.52 17.92
CA ASN A 313 51.37 -16.73 17.68
C ASN A 313 51.51 -16.95 16.16
N GLU A 314 52.68 -16.64 15.59
CA GLU A 314 52.96 -16.76 14.14
C GLU A 314 52.88 -18.21 13.62
N ALA A 315 52.94 -19.21 14.49
CA ALA A 315 52.74 -20.61 14.12
C ALA A 315 51.26 -20.97 13.89
N THR A 316 50.33 -20.04 14.17
CA THR A 316 48.88 -20.25 14.03
C THR A 316 48.28 -19.31 12.99
N THR A 317 47.33 -19.83 12.20
CA THR A 317 46.55 -19.05 11.23
C THR A 317 45.46 -18.24 11.93
N ASN A 318 45.85 -17.27 12.76
CA ASN A 318 44.88 -16.29 13.24
C ASN A 318 44.33 -15.49 12.05
N PRO A 319 43.02 -15.17 12.03
CA PRO A 319 42.48 -14.32 10.99
C PRO A 319 43.15 -12.94 11.04
N THR A 320 43.82 -12.57 9.95
CA THR A 320 44.44 -11.24 9.77
C THR A 320 43.40 -10.13 9.69
N THR A 321 42.19 -10.46 9.25
CA THR A 321 41.03 -9.57 9.25
C THR A 321 39.84 -10.29 9.88
N ILE A 322 39.26 -9.70 10.92
CA ILE A 322 38.00 -10.16 11.51
C ILE A 322 36.88 -9.33 10.90
N VAL A 323 35.86 -9.99 10.35
CA VAL A 323 34.64 -9.33 9.86
C VAL A 323 33.45 -9.80 10.69
N ALA A 324 32.55 -8.87 11.02
CA ALA A 324 31.27 -9.22 11.60
C ALA A 324 30.43 -9.98 10.56
N ASN A 325 29.89 -11.14 10.94
CA ASN A 325 28.87 -11.82 10.16
C ASN A 325 27.50 -11.17 10.40
N LYS A 326 26.47 -11.59 9.67
CA LYS A 326 25.12 -11.00 9.79
C LYS A 326 24.30 -11.56 10.97
N ASP A 327 24.88 -12.47 11.75
CA ASP A 327 24.23 -13.14 12.87
C ASP A 327 24.55 -12.39 14.17
N ASN A 328 23.55 -12.28 15.05
CA ASN A 328 23.61 -11.38 16.21
C ASN A 328 24.63 -11.79 17.30
N GLN A 329 25.34 -12.92 17.16
CA GLN A 329 26.28 -13.47 18.14
C GLN A 329 27.40 -14.28 17.47
N GLN A 330 28.49 -13.60 17.09
CA GLN A 330 29.69 -14.23 16.56
C GLN A 330 30.79 -14.27 17.62
N THR A 331 31.40 -15.44 17.84
CA THR A 331 32.56 -15.60 18.72
C THR A 331 33.76 -16.10 17.93
N ILE A 332 34.93 -15.45 18.11
CA ILE A 332 36.15 -15.75 17.35
C ILE A 332 37.30 -16.05 18.32
N PRO A 333 37.94 -17.23 18.22
CA PRO A 333 39.14 -17.54 18.97
C PRO A 333 40.39 -16.89 18.33
N ALA A 334 41.28 -16.33 19.14
CA ALA A 334 42.57 -15.77 18.70
C ALA A 334 43.73 -16.31 19.55
N GLN A 335 44.69 -16.98 18.92
CA GLN A 335 45.82 -17.62 19.59
C GLN A 335 46.94 -16.60 19.87
N VAL A 336 47.35 -16.48 21.13
CA VAL A 336 48.36 -15.51 21.57
C VAL A 336 49.44 -16.18 22.42
N GLN A 337 50.63 -15.58 22.43
CA GLN A 337 51.76 -16.00 23.25
C GLN A 337 52.39 -14.80 23.95
N HIS A 338 53.16 -15.03 25.02
CA HIS A 338 53.79 -13.96 25.78
C HIS A 338 54.86 -13.23 24.93
N GLN A 339 54.97 -11.91 25.09
CA GLN A 339 56.07 -11.12 24.53
C GLN A 339 57.34 -11.38 25.34
N SER A 340 58.37 -11.89 24.67
CA SER A 340 59.73 -12.06 25.21
C SER A 340 60.60 -10.89 24.77
N TYR A 341 61.34 -10.26 25.69
CA TYR A 341 62.26 -9.17 25.36
C TYR A 341 63.70 -9.63 25.51
N THR A 342 64.53 -9.32 24.51
CA THR A 342 65.98 -9.53 24.61
C THR A 342 66.65 -8.27 25.12
N ARG A 343 67.24 -8.31 26.31
CA ARG A 343 67.95 -7.17 26.89
C ARG A 343 69.46 -7.32 26.64
N GLN A 344 70.07 -6.32 26.01
CA GLN A 344 71.54 -6.19 25.92
C GLN A 344 72.03 -5.23 26.99
N GLU A 345 72.88 -5.70 27.89
CA GLU A 345 73.65 -4.82 28.78
C GLU A 345 75.06 -4.64 28.23
N ARG A 346 75.55 -3.39 28.21
CA ARG A 346 76.93 -3.08 27.83
C ARG A 346 77.64 -2.36 28.97
N LYS A 347 78.88 -2.77 29.25
CA LYS A 347 79.74 -2.13 30.23
C LYS A 347 81.11 -1.85 29.61
N THR A 348 81.55 -0.60 29.70
CA THR A 348 82.90 -0.18 29.29
C THR A 348 83.75 0.02 30.54
N LEU A 349 84.90 -0.63 30.58
CA LEU A 349 85.92 -0.41 31.61
C LEU A 349 87.07 0.38 30.97
N THR A 350 87.38 1.53 31.56
CA THR A 350 88.50 2.39 31.16
C THR A 350 89.64 2.24 32.16
N ARG A 351 90.83 1.90 31.66
CA ARG A 351 92.06 1.92 32.45
C ARG A 351 92.90 3.12 32.04
N ASN A 352 93.19 3.98 33.01
CA ASN A 352 94.13 5.09 32.85
C ASN A 352 95.44 4.74 33.55
N ILE A 353 96.56 4.91 32.85
CA ILE A 353 97.91 4.72 33.39
C ILE A 353 98.64 6.04 33.23
N VAL A 354 99.08 6.63 34.33
CA VAL A 354 99.88 7.86 34.35
C VAL A 354 101.32 7.46 34.64
N VAL A 355 102.24 7.78 33.73
CA VAL A 355 103.67 7.53 33.88
C VAL A 355 104.35 8.85 34.23
N HIS A 356 105.07 8.86 35.34
CA HIS A 356 105.84 10.00 35.83
C HIS A 356 107.32 9.82 35.49
N PHE A 357 107.91 10.78 34.80
CA PHE A 357 109.32 10.74 34.40
C PHE A 357 110.20 11.51 35.40
N PRO A 358 111.49 11.13 35.55
CA PRO A 358 112.41 11.77 36.51
C PRO A 358 112.64 13.27 36.28
N ASN A 359 112.37 13.77 35.07
CA ASN A 359 112.44 15.20 34.73
C ASN A 359 111.17 16.00 35.11
N GLY A 360 110.24 15.39 35.87
CA GLY A 360 109.01 16.01 36.34
C GLY A 360 107.84 15.98 35.34
N LEU A 361 108.06 15.51 34.10
CA LEU A 361 106.98 15.39 33.11
C LEU A 361 106.12 14.16 33.39
N GLN A 362 104.82 14.26 33.10
CA GLN A 362 103.88 13.14 33.17
C GLN A 362 103.29 12.86 31.78
N ARG A 363 103.03 11.59 31.51
CA ARG A 363 102.26 11.20 30.32
C ARG A 363 101.22 10.16 30.70
N SER A 364 99.99 10.41 30.29
CA SER A 364 98.86 9.53 30.55
C SER A 364 98.50 8.73 29.32
N TYR A 365 98.23 7.44 29.53
CA TYR A 365 97.70 6.52 28.53
C TYR A 365 96.35 6.02 29.00
N SER A 366 95.39 5.93 28.09
CA SER A 366 94.07 5.37 28.37
C SER A 366 93.77 4.23 27.41
N SER A 367 93.20 3.15 27.91
CA SER A 367 92.64 2.09 27.08
C SER A 367 91.28 1.63 27.61
N ASN A 368 90.38 1.34 26.68
CA ASN A 368 89.02 0.89 26.97
C ASN A 368 88.86 -0.57 26.57
N ARG A 369 88.13 -1.35 27.38
CA ARG A 369 87.61 -2.66 26.99
C ARG A 369 86.09 -2.70 27.21
N ASN A 370 85.37 -3.15 26.20
CA ASN A 370 83.91 -3.27 26.21
C ASN A 370 83.49 -4.71 26.45
N PHE A 371 82.44 -4.90 27.27
CA PHE A 371 81.79 -6.18 27.51
C PHE A 371 80.30 -6.05 27.20
N SER A 372 79.70 -7.10 26.63
CA SER A 372 78.27 -7.19 26.37
C SER A 372 77.71 -8.55 26.80
N ALA A 373 76.55 -8.54 27.47
CA ALA A 373 75.78 -9.73 27.79
C ALA A 373 74.36 -9.60 27.19
N GLN A 374 73.81 -10.71 26.67
CA GLN A 374 72.43 -10.78 26.17
C GLN A 374 71.62 -11.70 27.08
N TYR A 375 70.43 -11.26 27.44
CA TYR A 375 69.44 -12.04 28.19
C TYR A 375 68.14 -12.09 27.39
N SER A 376 67.47 -13.24 27.40
CA SER A 376 66.10 -13.42 26.89
C SER A 376 65.23 -13.88 28.04
N ASP A 377 64.13 -13.17 28.30
CA ASP A 377 63.08 -13.62 29.24
C ASP A 377 62.18 -14.69 28.61
#